data_AF-A0A499V155-F1
#
_entry.id   AF-A0A499V155-F1
#
_cell.length_a   1.000
_cell.length_b   1.000
_cell.length_c   1.000
_cell.angle_alpha   90.00
_cell.angle_beta   90.00
_cell.angle_gamma   90.00
#
_symmetry.space_group_name_H-M   'P 1'
#
loop_
_entity.id
_entity.type
_entity.pdbx_description
1 polymer ?
#
loop_
_entity_poly.entity_id
_entity_poly.type
_entity_poly.pdbx_seq_one_letter_code
_entity_poly.pdbx_strand_id
1 'polypeptide(L)'
;MGATGLATRLAEARAGALVGREPERAVLDRMLSGAGDAPLVAYLHGPGGIGKSSLVRSAAWRAELARRRVVQVDARFLDADPRRLEEAAAPACAEPGAVLPHDRRTARAASRGRESDFLTWWFDWLSAVPGTFPPEEVATVASSYRGYEALRAGFSHYRTLLEDGRVNRAWHETGGALPMPVLAVGGEHSTGARLADSLNTVAPRLTGAVIAGSGHFVPEERPNAFADELLPFLSAPLRRAGRV
;
A
#
# COMPACT_ATOMS: atom_id res chain seq x y z
N MET A 1 -10.78 -5.55 39.96
CA MET A 1 -9.54 -5.60 39.15
C MET A 1 -9.59 -6.86 38.29
N GLY A 2 -10.16 -6.77 37.09
CA GLY A 2 -10.38 -7.93 36.21
C GLY A 2 -9.12 -8.30 35.44
N ALA A 3 -8.77 -9.59 35.43
CA ALA A 3 -7.60 -10.10 34.74
C ALA A 3 -7.64 -9.78 33.23
N THR A 4 -6.71 -8.95 32.76
CA THR A 4 -6.46 -8.72 31.33
C THR A 4 -5.88 -10.01 30.74
N GLY A 5 -6.73 -10.79 30.07
CA GLY A 5 -6.34 -12.02 29.39
C GLY A 5 -5.30 -11.76 28.29
N LEU A 6 -4.55 -12.80 27.91
CA LEU A 6 -3.55 -12.74 26.84
C LEU A 6 -4.13 -12.15 25.53
N ALA A 7 -5.39 -12.46 25.22
CA ALA A 7 -6.09 -11.92 24.07
C ALA A 7 -6.22 -10.38 24.11
N THR A 8 -6.58 -9.83 25.27
CA THR A 8 -6.68 -8.38 25.51
C THR A 8 -5.33 -7.70 25.33
N ARG A 9 -4.27 -8.27 25.93
CA ARG A 9 -2.90 -7.73 25.81
C ARG A 9 -2.37 -7.78 24.38
N LEU A 10 -2.65 -8.86 23.64
CA LEU A 10 -2.28 -9.00 22.23
C LEU A 10 -3.06 -8.04 21.33
N ALA A 11 -4.33 -7.79 21.63
CA ALA A 11 -5.15 -6.83 20.92
C ALA A 11 -4.70 -5.38 21.18
N GLU A 12 -4.40 -5.03 22.43
CA GLU A 12 -3.81 -3.74 22.82
C GLU A 12 -2.46 -3.50 22.13
N ALA A 13 -1.56 -4.48 22.16
CA ALA A 13 -0.26 -4.39 21.49
C ALA A 13 -0.39 -4.23 19.96
N ARG A 14 -1.39 -4.89 19.34
CA ARG A 14 -1.65 -4.77 17.89
C ARG A 14 -2.34 -3.46 17.53
N ALA A 15 -3.22 -2.94 18.39
CA ALA A 15 -3.87 -1.64 18.20
C ALA A 15 -2.86 -0.49 18.34
N GLY A 16 -1.91 -0.61 19.27
CA GLY A 16 -0.79 0.31 19.42
C GLY A 16 0.25 0.24 18.30
N ALA A 17 0.22 -0.81 17.46
CA ALA A 17 1.14 -1.00 16.34
C ALA A 17 0.65 -0.39 15.01
N LEU A 18 -0.53 0.24 14.99
CA LEU A 18 -0.99 0.99 13.82
C LEU A 18 -0.33 2.38 13.82
N VAL A 19 0.71 2.53 13.01
CA VAL A 19 1.42 3.79 12.80
C VAL A 19 0.76 4.57 11.65
N GLY A 20 0.53 5.87 11.84
CA GLY A 20 -0.10 6.76 10.86
C GLY A 20 -1.63 6.62 10.74
N ARG A 21 -2.17 7.15 9.64
CA ARG A 21 -3.61 7.11 9.26
C ARG A 21 -4.51 7.97 10.15
N GLU A 22 -3.98 9.05 10.72
CA GLU A 22 -4.67 9.97 11.62
C GLU A 22 -5.99 10.51 11.05
N PRO A 23 -6.07 10.94 9.77
CA PRO A 23 -7.33 11.40 9.20
C PRO A 23 -8.39 10.30 9.16
N GLU A 24 -8.02 9.10 8.73
CA GLU A 24 -8.97 7.98 8.63
C GLU A 24 -9.37 7.44 10.01
N ARG A 25 -8.43 7.43 10.96
CA ARG A 25 -8.71 7.10 12.36
C ARG A 25 -9.68 8.10 12.97
N ALA A 26 -9.51 9.39 12.71
CA ALA A 26 -10.42 10.44 13.19
C ALA A 26 -11.83 10.31 12.60
N VAL A 27 -11.97 9.89 11.33
CA VAL A 27 -13.27 9.57 10.75
C VAL A 27 -13.91 8.39 11.49
N LEU A 28 -13.19 7.28 11.65
CA LEU A 28 -13.71 6.09 12.33
C LEU A 28 -14.05 6.37 13.81
N ASP A 29 -13.24 7.15 14.51
CA ASP A 29 -13.52 7.55 15.90
C ASP A 29 -14.77 8.43 16.01
N ARG A 30 -15.03 9.32 15.04
CA ARG A 30 -16.29 10.09 14.97
C ARG A 30 -17.50 9.21 14.69
N MET A 31 -17.36 8.19 13.84
CA MET A 31 -18.44 7.21 13.62
C MET A 31 -18.76 6.46 14.92
N LEU A 32 -17.73 6.11 15.70
CA LEU A 32 -17.88 5.41 16.99
C LEU A 32 -18.41 6.31 18.11
N SER A 33 -18.19 7.62 18.06
CA SER A 33 -18.72 8.54 19.08
C SER A 33 -20.24 8.71 18.98
N GLY A 34 -20.84 8.40 17.82
CA GLY A 34 -22.27 8.59 17.59
C GLY A 34 -22.66 10.06 17.41
N ALA A 35 -21.71 10.92 16.99
CA ALA A 35 -22.03 12.30 16.63
C ALA A 35 -23.10 12.32 15.52
N GLY A 36 -24.08 13.22 15.64
CA GLY A 36 -25.26 13.25 14.75
C GLY A 36 -24.94 13.55 13.28
N ASP A 37 -23.76 14.09 13.00
CA ASP A 37 -23.22 14.37 11.67
C ASP A 37 -22.19 13.32 11.19
N ALA A 38 -21.91 12.29 11.99
CA ALA A 38 -20.94 11.28 11.65
C ALA A 38 -21.47 10.35 10.53
N PRO A 39 -20.60 9.90 9.61
CA PRO A 39 -21.00 8.95 8.58
C PRO A 39 -21.44 7.61 9.19
N LEU A 40 -22.47 7.00 8.62
CA LEU A 40 -22.94 5.67 9.05
C LEU A 40 -22.15 4.52 8.41
N VAL A 41 -21.60 4.76 7.21
CA VAL A 41 -20.84 3.78 6.42
C VAL A 41 -19.51 4.38 6.01
N ALA A 42 -18.43 3.63 6.21
CA ALA A 42 -17.10 3.96 5.69
C ALA A 42 -16.65 2.90 4.70
N TYR A 43 -16.31 3.34 3.48
CA TYR A 43 -15.74 2.48 2.45
C TYR A 43 -14.22 2.68 2.38
N LEU A 44 -13.46 1.66 2.78
CA LEU A 44 -12.00 1.73 2.82
C LEU A 44 -11.39 1.01 1.61
N HIS A 45 -10.79 1.77 0.70
CA HIS A 45 -10.12 1.24 -0.50
C HIS A 45 -8.66 1.72 -0.59
N GLY A 46 -7.88 1.06 -1.45
CA GLY A 46 -6.47 1.38 -1.69
C GLY A 46 -5.59 0.15 -1.89
N PRO A 47 -4.31 0.32 -2.27
CA PRO A 47 -3.40 -0.79 -2.58
C PRO A 47 -3.22 -1.79 -1.44
N GLY A 48 -2.85 -3.03 -1.78
CA GLY A 48 -2.56 -4.09 -0.79
C GLY A 48 -1.42 -3.69 0.14
N GLY A 49 -1.43 -4.17 1.39
CA GLY A 49 -0.31 -3.95 2.33
C GLY A 49 -0.29 -2.61 3.07
N ILE A 50 -1.08 -1.60 2.66
CA ILE A 50 -1.10 -0.25 3.29
C ILE A 50 -1.74 -0.17 4.69
N GLY A 51 -2.02 -1.30 5.32
CA GLY A 51 -2.60 -1.36 6.66
C GLY A 51 -4.13 -1.22 6.74
N LYS A 52 -4.88 -1.34 5.64
CA LYS A 52 -6.37 -1.28 5.66
C LYS A 52 -7.00 -2.24 6.67
N SER A 53 -6.64 -3.52 6.63
CA SER A 53 -7.12 -4.52 7.60
C SER A 53 -6.72 -4.20 9.04
N SER A 54 -5.55 -3.58 9.25
CA SER A 54 -5.11 -3.13 10.57
C SER A 54 -5.95 -1.95 11.08
N LEU A 55 -6.31 -1.02 10.19
CA LEU A 55 -7.20 0.10 10.50
C LEU A 55 -8.62 -0.40 10.86
N VAL A 56 -9.16 -1.32 10.06
CA VAL A 56 -10.47 -1.96 10.31
C VAL A 56 -10.48 -2.71 11.65
N ARG A 57 -9.44 -3.50 11.94
CA ARG A 57 -9.30 -4.21 13.24
C ARG A 57 -9.12 -3.27 14.42
N SER A 58 -8.40 -2.16 14.23
CA SER A 58 -8.23 -1.13 15.27
C SER A 58 -9.56 -0.44 15.59
N ALA A 59 -10.36 -0.12 14.57
CA ALA A 59 -11.70 0.44 14.77
C ALA A 59 -12.66 -0.54 15.45
N ALA A 60 -12.63 -1.83 15.05
CA ALA A 60 -13.38 -2.89 15.74
C ALA A 60 -13.01 -2.97 17.23
N TRP A 61 -11.72 -3.02 17.55
CA TRP A 61 -11.24 -3.02 18.93
C TRP A 61 -11.71 -1.79 19.73
N ARG A 62 -11.66 -0.60 19.13
CA ARG A 62 -12.15 0.64 19.76
C ARG A 62 -13.66 0.62 19.98
N ALA A 63 -14.43 0.03 19.07
CA ALA A 63 -15.86 -0.16 19.24
C ALA A 63 -16.17 -1.07 20.43
N GLU A 64 -15.44 -2.17 20.59
CA GLU A 64 -15.56 -3.06 21.75
C GLU A 64 -15.23 -2.34 23.07
N LEU A 65 -14.16 -1.52 23.10
CA LEU A 65 -13.83 -0.67 24.25
C LEU A 65 -14.94 0.34 24.57
N ALA A 66 -15.61 0.85 23.54
CA ALA A 66 -16.78 1.72 23.66
C ALA A 66 -18.08 0.94 23.96
N ARG A 67 -17.99 -0.36 24.30
CA ARG A 67 -19.14 -1.25 24.60
C ARG A 67 -20.13 -1.38 23.44
N ARG A 68 -19.70 -1.12 22.20
CA ARG A 68 -20.50 -1.34 21.00
C ARG A 68 -20.30 -2.76 20.50
N ARG A 69 -21.39 -3.40 20.06
CA ARG A 69 -21.33 -4.71 19.44
C ARG A 69 -20.59 -4.63 18.11
N VAL A 70 -19.57 -5.46 17.94
CA VAL A 70 -18.86 -5.62 16.67
C VAL A 70 -19.30 -6.92 16.02
N VAL A 71 -19.74 -6.83 14.77
CA VAL A 71 -20.08 -7.99 13.95
C VAL A 71 -19.08 -8.01 12.80
N GLN A 72 -18.06 -8.84 12.92
CA GLN A 72 -17.03 -8.91 11.89
C GLN A 72 -17.50 -9.77 10.72
N VAL A 73 -17.61 -9.17 9.54
CA VAL A 73 -17.93 -9.88 8.31
C VAL A 73 -16.67 -10.02 7.49
N ASP A 74 -16.21 -11.25 7.35
CA ASP A 74 -15.01 -11.51 6.59
C ASP A 74 -15.34 -12.04 5.20
N ALA A 75 -15.14 -11.19 4.20
CA ALA A 75 -15.42 -11.51 2.80
C ALA A 75 -14.52 -12.62 2.24
N ARG A 76 -13.54 -13.12 3.01
CA ARG A 76 -12.77 -14.32 2.66
C ARG A 76 -13.60 -15.60 2.75
N PHE A 77 -14.68 -15.59 3.54
CA PHE A 77 -15.53 -16.76 3.81
C PHE A 77 -16.97 -16.58 3.31
N LEU A 78 -17.27 -15.43 2.71
CA LEU A 78 -18.51 -15.21 2.00
C LEU A 78 -18.32 -15.54 0.52
N ASP A 79 -19.18 -16.40 -0.02
CA ASP A 79 -19.34 -16.55 -1.46
C ASP A 79 -20.01 -15.29 -2.05
N ALA A 80 -20.12 -15.23 -3.37
CA ALA A 80 -20.66 -14.05 -4.06
C ALA A 80 -22.19 -13.91 -3.94
N ASP A 81 -22.86 -14.70 -3.08
CA ASP A 81 -24.30 -14.65 -2.87
C ASP A 81 -24.67 -13.49 -1.90
N PRO A 82 -25.44 -12.49 -2.35
CA PRO A 82 -25.92 -11.39 -1.49
C PRO A 82 -26.64 -11.87 -0.22
N ARG A 83 -27.32 -13.02 -0.25
CA ARG A 83 -28.03 -13.56 0.92
C ARG A 83 -27.09 -13.95 2.05
N ARG A 84 -25.88 -14.42 1.73
CA ARG A 84 -24.87 -14.76 2.74
C ARG A 84 -24.31 -13.54 3.44
N LEU A 85 -24.20 -12.42 2.72
CA LEU A 85 -23.82 -11.15 3.30
C LEU A 85 -24.92 -10.64 4.26
N GLU A 86 -26.19 -10.75 3.85
CA GLU A 86 -27.34 -10.38 4.68
C GLU A 86 -27.40 -11.24 5.96
N GLU A 87 -27.24 -12.56 5.85
CA GLU A 87 -27.18 -13.49 6.99
C GLU A 87 -26.03 -13.12 7.95
N ALA A 88 -24.84 -12.82 7.43
CA ALA A 88 -23.68 -12.45 8.22
C ALA A 88 -23.81 -11.06 8.88
N ALA A 89 -24.57 -10.15 8.25
CA ALA A 89 -24.82 -8.80 8.75
C ALA A 89 -26.04 -8.69 9.68
N ALA A 90 -26.96 -9.66 9.64
CA ALA A 90 -28.19 -9.67 10.45
C ALA A 90 -27.97 -9.41 11.95
N PRO A 91 -26.90 -9.92 12.61
CA PRO A 91 -26.66 -9.61 14.02
C PRO A 91 -26.32 -8.15 14.30
N ALA A 92 -25.85 -7.39 13.30
CA ALA A 92 -25.57 -5.95 13.43
C ALA A 92 -26.84 -5.11 13.29
N CYS A 93 -27.86 -5.62 12.59
CA CYS A 93 -29.15 -4.95 12.43
C CYS A 93 -30.06 -5.08 13.66
N ALA A 94 -29.73 -6.00 14.58
CA ALA A 94 -30.53 -6.25 15.79
C ALA A 94 -30.29 -5.24 16.93
N GLU A 95 -29.17 -4.50 16.90
CA GLU A 95 -28.78 -3.58 17.96
C GLU A 95 -28.39 -2.19 17.40
N PRO A 96 -29.06 -1.11 17.85
CA PRO A 96 -28.67 0.24 17.47
C PRO A 96 -27.21 0.54 17.84
N GLY A 97 -26.40 0.92 16.84
CA GLY A 97 -25.00 1.31 17.04
C GLY A 97 -23.97 0.19 16.92
N ALA A 98 -24.37 -0.99 16.41
CA ALA A 98 -23.44 -2.06 16.04
C ALA A 98 -22.54 -1.65 14.86
N VAL A 99 -21.30 -2.15 14.88
CA VAL A 99 -20.29 -1.88 13.85
C VAL A 99 -20.08 -3.13 13.01
N LEU A 100 -20.13 -3.00 11.69
CA LEU A 100 -19.96 -4.07 10.71
C LEU A 100 -18.69 -3.86 9.86
N PRO A 101 -17.51 -4.33 10.30
CA PRO A 101 -16.30 -4.27 9.50
C PRO A 101 -16.28 -5.37 8.41
N HIS A 102 -15.98 -4.99 7.17
CA HIS A 102 -15.88 -5.90 6.01
C HIS A 102 -14.49 -5.85 5.36
N ASP A 103 -13.77 -6.99 5.29
CA ASP A 103 -12.38 -7.09 4.79
C ASP A 103 -12.25 -8.12 3.64
N ARG A 104 -11.72 -7.72 2.48
CA ARG A 104 -11.32 -8.61 1.36
C ARG A 104 -9.80 -8.79 1.38
N ARG A 105 -9.32 -10.01 1.11
CA ARG A 105 -7.91 -10.48 1.21
C ARG A 105 -6.83 -9.39 1.10
N THR A 106 -5.86 -9.41 2.03
CA THR A 106 -4.56 -8.75 1.83
C THR A 106 -3.58 -9.67 1.11
N ALA A 107 -2.79 -9.13 0.17
CA ALA A 107 -1.78 -9.86 -0.59
C ALA A 107 -0.84 -10.70 0.29
N ARG A 108 -0.39 -10.13 1.43
CA ARG A 108 0.48 -10.80 2.42
C ARG A 108 -0.08 -12.10 2.98
N ALA A 109 -1.38 -12.17 3.25
CA ALA A 109 -2.00 -13.39 3.77
C ALA A 109 -2.21 -14.45 2.68
N ALA A 110 -2.36 -14.01 1.42
CA ALA A 110 -2.50 -14.88 0.27
C ALA A 110 -1.17 -15.48 -0.21
N SER A 111 -0.03 -14.86 0.11
CA SER A 111 1.30 -15.22 -0.37
C SER A 111 2.13 -16.08 0.59
N ARG A 112 1.77 -16.17 1.88
CA ARG A 112 2.58 -16.93 2.87
C ARG A 112 2.59 -18.43 2.53
N GLY A 113 3.78 -19.00 2.32
CA GLY A 113 3.97 -20.38 1.86
C GLY A 113 3.67 -20.60 0.37
N ARG A 114 3.36 -19.52 -0.37
CA ARG A 114 3.13 -19.47 -1.83
C ARG A 114 3.78 -18.23 -2.43
N GLU A 115 4.94 -17.87 -1.93
CA GLU A 115 5.63 -16.63 -2.30
C GLU A 115 6.02 -16.65 -3.78
N SER A 116 6.46 -17.81 -4.30
CA SER A 116 6.78 -17.99 -5.72
C SER A 116 5.54 -17.83 -6.61
N ASP A 117 4.40 -18.42 -6.27
CA ASP A 117 3.15 -18.27 -7.04
C ASP A 117 2.68 -16.81 -7.06
N PHE A 118 2.74 -16.16 -5.89
CA PHE A 118 2.37 -14.76 -5.76
C PHE A 118 3.28 -13.85 -6.59
N LEU A 119 4.60 -14.06 -6.53
CA LEU A 119 5.55 -13.25 -7.28
C LEU A 119 5.50 -13.53 -8.77
N THR A 120 5.28 -14.79 -9.20
CA THR A 120 5.04 -15.13 -10.62
C THR A 120 3.87 -14.31 -11.16
N TRP A 121 2.71 -14.40 -10.50
CA TRP A 121 1.53 -13.62 -10.89
C TRP A 121 1.79 -12.11 -10.87
N TRP A 122 2.51 -11.63 -9.85
CA TRP A 122 2.80 -10.19 -9.69
C TRP A 122 3.71 -9.66 -10.80
N PHE A 123 4.77 -10.39 -11.13
CA PHE A 123 5.68 -10.06 -12.22
C PHE A 123 4.93 -10.09 -13.56
N ASP A 124 4.18 -11.17 -13.84
CA ASP A 124 3.38 -11.28 -15.06
C ASP A 124 2.33 -10.17 -15.20
N TRP A 125 1.69 -9.77 -14.10
CA TRP A 125 0.68 -8.71 -14.10
C TRP A 125 1.26 -7.32 -14.38
N LEU A 126 2.49 -7.07 -13.95
CA LEU A 126 3.15 -5.77 -14.06
C LEU A 126 4.06 -5.62 -15.29
N SER A 127 4.50 -6.73 -15.87
CA SER A 127 5.30 -6.75 -17.09
C SER A 127 4.42 -6.58 -18.33
N ALA A 128 4.93 -5.86 -19.32
CA ALA A 128 4.37 -5.81 -20.66
C ALA A 128 5.02 -6.84 -21.60
N VAL A 129 6.27 -7.24 -21.31
CA VAL A 129 7.00 -8.26 -22.05
C VAL A 129 6.83 -9.63 -21.36
N PRO A 130 6.10 -10.59 -21.97
CA PRO A 130 5.93 -11.92 -21.39
C PRO A 130 7.26 -12.66 -21.24
N GLY A 131 7.42 -13.41 -20.15
CA GLY A 131 8.64 -14.20 -19.91
C GLY A 131 9.86 -13.37 -19.52
N THR A 132 9.68 -12.09 -19.16
CA THR A 132 10.76 -11.24 -18.62
C THR A 132 11.43 -11.86 -17.40
N PHE A 133 10.63 -12.51 -16.54
CA PHE A 133 11.11 -13.17 -15.33
C PHE A 133 10.97 -14.68 -15.47
N PRO A 134 12.06 -15.41 -15.76
CA PRO A 134 12.00 -16.86 -15.83
C PRO A 134 11.86 -17.47 -14.42
N PRO A 135 11.36 -18.71 -14.29
CA PRO A 135 10.99 -19.30 -13.00
C PRO A 135 12.12 -19.33 -11.95
N GLU A 136 13.37 -19.47 -12.39
CA GLU A 136 14.55 -19.46 -11.54
C GLU A 136 14.84 -18.08 -10.91
N GLU A 137 14.59 -17.00 -11.63
CA GLU A 137 14.71 -15.64 -11.10
C GLU A 137 13.60 -15.37 -10.09
N VAL A 138 12.36 -15.75 -10.43
CA VAL A 138 11.23 -15.66 -9.49
C VAL A 138 11.50 -16.45 -8.22
N ALA A 139 12.04 -17.68 -8.34
CA ALA A 139 12.41 -18.50 -7.19
C ALA A 139 13.49 -17.83 -6.33
N THR A 140 14.48 -17.20 -6.96
CA THR A 140 15.55 -16.45 -6.29
C THR A 140 14.97 -15.26 -5.51
N VAL A 141 14.14 -14.43 -6.15
CA VAL A 141 13.47 -13.31 -5.47
C VAL A 141 12.57 -13.82 -4.35
N ALA A 142 11.76 -14.86 -4.61
CA ALA A 142 10.87 -15.46 -3.62
C ALA A 142 11.62 -15.96 -2.38
N SER A 143 12.85 -16.47 -2.55
CA SER A 143 13.68 -16.91 -1.43
C SER A 143 13.96 -15.78 -0.42
N SER A 144 14.17 -14.55 -0.90
CA SER A 144 14.37 -13.35 -0.08
C SER A 144 13.12 -12.92 0.70
N TYR A 145 11.93 -13.36 0.25
CA TYR A 145 10.65 -13.10 0.90
C TYR A 145 10.15 -14.29 1.73
N ARG A 146 10.94 -15.37 1.90
CA ARG A 146 10.49 -16.53 2.67
C ARG A 146 10.41 -16.24 4.16
N GLY A 147 9.28 -16.61 4.74
CA GLY A 147 9.05 -16.52 6.17
C GLY A 147 8.35 -15.24 6.60
N TYR A 148 7.80 -15.29 7.81
CA TYR A 148 6.89 -14.26 8.31
C TYR A 148 7.55 -12.88 8.43
N GLU A 149 8.79 -12.82 8.92
CA GLU A 149 9.52 -11.57 9.11
C GLU A 149 9.96 -10.95 7.78
N ALA A 150 10.39 -11.75 6.81
CA ALA A 150 10.77 -11.27 5.47
C ALA A 150 9.57 -10.65 4.75
N LEU A 151 8.42 -11.35 4.72
CA LEU A 151 7.17 -10.77 4.19
C LEU A 151 6.76 -9.53 4.97
N ARG A 152 6.85 -9.56 6.31
CA ARG A 152 6.51 -8.40 7.14
C ARG A 152 7.37 -7.20 6.77
N ALA A 153 8.68 -7.38 6.66
CA ALA A 153 9.64 -6.35 6.28
C ALA A 153 9.32 -5.78 4.90
N GLY A 154 9.18 -6.63 3.88
CA GLY A 154 8.83 -6.22 2.52
C GLY A 154 7.55 -5.40 2.43
N PHE A 155 6.50 -5.81 3.15
CA PHE A 155 5.24 -5.05 3.19
C PHE A 155 5.27 -3.83 4.13
N SER A 156 6.36 -3.57 4.86
CA SER A 156 6.45 -2.42 5.77
C SER A 156 6.46 -1.09 5.03
N HIS A 157 7.09 -1.02 3.86
CA HIS A 157 7.12 0.20 3.04
C HIS A 157 5.71 0.69 2.68
N TYR A 158 4.79 -0.24 2.37
CA TYR A 158 3.39 0.13 2.10
C TYR A 158 2.67 0.69 3.32
N ARG A 159 3.06 0.30 4.54
CA ARG A 159 2.46 0.80 5.79
C ARG A 159 2.87 2.24 6.07
N THR A 160 4.10 2.63 5.70
CA THR A 160 4.59 3.99 5.86
C THR A 160 4.33 4.89 4.66
N LEU A 161 3.95 4.34 3.50
CA LEU A 161 3.76 5.07 2.24
C LEU A 161 3.06 6.45 2.35
N LEU A 162 1.95 6.52 3.11
CA LEU A 162 1.22 7.79 3.29
C LEU A 162 1.98 8.77 4.19
N GLU A 163 2.71 8.26 5.17
CA GLU A 163 3.56 9.07 6.03
C GLU A 163 4.80 9.56 5.28
N ASP A 164 5.44 8.70 4.49
CA ASP A 164 6.54 9.06 3.61
C ASP A 164 6.11 10.18 2.64
N GLY A 165 4.87 10.11 2.13
CA GLY A 165 4.27 11.18 1.32
C GLY A 165 4.09 12.51 2.07
N ARG A 166 3.76 12.49 3.37
CA ARG A 166 3.67 13.71 4.20
C ARG A 166 5.05 14.31 4.46
N VAL A 167 6.03 13.46 4.79
CA VAL A 167 7.42 13.88 5.00
C VAL A 167 7.98 14.53 3.73
N ASN A 168 7.78 13.89 2.57
CA ASN A 168 8.22 14.43 1.27
C ASN A 168 7.55 15.78 0.95
N ARG A 169 6.25 15.91 1.23
CA ARG A 169 5.52 17.17 1.05
C ARG A 169 6.05 18.28 1.95
N ALA A 170 6.19 18.01 3.24
CA ALA A 170 6.70 18.99 4.21
C ALA A 170 8.10 19.47 3.84
N TRP A 171 8.99 18.56 3.42
CA TRP A 171 10.32 18.90 2.91
C TRP A 171 10.25 19.80 1.67
N HIS A 172 9.35 19.51 0.73
CA HIS A 172 9.17 20.36 -0.44
C HIS A 172 8.65 21.76 -0.08
N GLU A 173 7.70 21.85 0.86
CA GLU A 173 7.14 23.10 1.36
C GLU A 173 8.18 24.01 2.04
N THR A 174 9.28 23.45 2.58
CA THR A 174 10.42 24.26 3.07
C THR A 174 11.32 24.78 1.94
N GLY A 175 10.95 24.61 0.68
CA GLY A 175 11.77 24.92 -0.49
C GLY A 175 12.72 23.79 -0.90
N GLY A 176 12.51 22.57 -0.39
CA GLY A 176 13.27 21.39 -0.78
C GLY A 176 13.11 21.07 -2.27
N ALA A 177 14.23 20.92 -2.96
CA ALA A 177 14.30 20.54 -4.36
C ALA A 177 15.50 19.61 -4.61
N LEU A 178 15.49 18.92 -5.74
CA LEU A 178 16.60 18.11 -6.27
C LEU A 178 17.41 19.00 -7.22
N PRO A 179 18.48 19.67 -6.74
CA PRO A 179 19.19 20.64 -7.57
C PRO A 179 19.99 19.97 -8.68
N MET A 180 20.40 18.71 -8.53
CA MET A 180 21.14 17.93 -9.54
C MET A 180 20.26 17.59 -10.77
N PRO A 181 20.84 17.25 -11.93
CA PRO A 181 20.08 16.63 -13.01
C PRO A 181 19.38 15.36 -12.53
N VAL A 182 18.13 15.16 -12.95
CA VAL A 182 17.32 13.99 -12.62
C VAL A 182 16.83 13.36 -13.92
N LEU A 183 16.97 12.05 -14.05
CA LEU A 183 16.36 11.25 -15.12
C LEU A 183 15.21 10.45 -14.52
N ALA A 184 14.02 10.59 -15.08
CA ALA A 184 12.84 9.79 -14.74
C ALA A 184 12.47 8.90 -15.93
N VAL A 185 12.61 7.59 -15.78
CA VAL A 185 12.31 6.61 -16.84
C VAL A 185 11.07 5.79 -16.45
N GLY A 186 10.02 5.85 -17.28
CA GLY A 186 8.80 5.07 -17.10
C GLY A 186 8.54 4.13 -18.28
N GLY A 187 7.92 2.97 -18.03
CA GLY A 187 7.45 2.09 -19.11
C GLY A 187 6.09 2.55 -19.65
N GLU A 188 5.91 2.47 -20.97
CA GLU A 188 4.68 2.86 -21.68
C GLU A 188 3.41 2.24 -21.09
N HIS A 189 3.47 0.96 -20.70
CA HIS A 189 2.32 0.20 -20.19
C HIS A 189 2.22 0.22 -18.65
N SER A 190 2.96 1.12 -17.99
CA SER A 190 2.99 1.25 -16.53
C SER A 190 2.81 2.72 -16.13
N THR A 191 3.84 3.38 -15.61
CA THR A 191 3.78 4.78 -15.17
C THR A 191 3.86 5.76 -16.33
N GLY A 192 4.48 5.40 -17.46
CA GLY A 192 4.72 6.29 -18.59
C GLY A 192 5.27 7.65 -18.17
N ALA A 193 4.74 8.72 -18.75
CA ALA A 193 5.13 10.09 -18.43
C ALA A 193 4.76 10.54 -16.99
N ARG A 194 3.83 9.84 -16.32
CA ARG A 194 3.32 10.26 -14.99
C ARG A 194 4.41 10.28 -13.93
N LEU A 195 5.46 9.45 -14.08
CA LEU A 195 6.61 9.48 -13.19
C LEU A 195 7.35 10.82 -13.28
N ALA A 196 7.65 11.28 -14.49
CA ALA A 196 8.29 12.57 -14.72
C ALA A 196 7.38 13.73 -14.26
N ASP A 197 6.09 13.68 -14.60
CA ASP A 197 5.12 14.70 -14.18
C ASP A 197 5.10 14.87 -12.65
N SER A 198 5.18 13.76 -11.91
CA SER A 198 5.18 13.78 -10.44
C SER A 198 6.43 14.41 -9.82
N LEU A 199 7.53 14.46 -10.58
CA LEU A 199 8.81 14.99 -10.11
C LEU A 199 9.08 16.42 -10.59
N ASN A 200 8.31 16.94 -11.56
CA ASN A 200 8.56 18.24 -12.19
C ASN A 200 8.56 19.41 -11.18
N THR A 201 7.74 19.31 -10.12
CA THR A 201 7.68 20.36 -9.08
C THR A 201 8.90 20.38 -8.15
N VAL A 202 9.60 19.25 -8.01
CA VAL A 202 10.73 19.08 -7.08
C VAL A 202 12.08 19.02 -7.79
N ALA A 203 12.12 18.75 -9.09
CA ALA A 203 13.34 18.56 -9.87
C ALA A 203 13.42 19.57 -11.04
N PRO A 204 14.00 20.77 -10.85
CA PRO A 204 14.08 21.79 -11.91
C PRO A 204 14.94 21.39 -13.10
N ARG A 205 15.77 20.34 -12.97
CA ARG A 205 16.62 19.79 -14.03
C ARG A 205 16.21 18.36 -14.38
N LEU A 206 14.92 18.17 -14.62
CA LEU A 206 14.33 16.87 -14.95
C LEU A 206 14.39 16.57 -16.45
N THR A 207 14.82 15.36 -16.79
CA THR A 207 14.64 14.72 -18.09
C THR A 207 13.71 13.54 -17.90
N GLY A 208 12.65 13.46 -18.70
CA GLY A 208 11.72 12.33 -18.70
C GLY A 208 11.93 11.46 -19.93
N ALA A 209 11.92 10.13 -19.75
CA ALA A 209 11.96 9.16 -20.83
C ALA A 209 10.84 8.12 -20.63
N VAL A 210 10.17 7.76 -21.74
CA VAL A 210 9.16 6.70 -21.75
C VAL A 210 9.64 5.59 -22.68
N ILE A 211 9.83 4.39 -22.13
CA ILE A 211 10.31 3.25 -22.91
C ILE A 211 9.11 2.52 -23.53
N ALA A 212 9.04 2.56 -24.86
CA ALA A 212 7.99 1.93 -25.64
C ALA A 212 7.95 0.41 -25.44
N GLY A 213 6.75 -0.16 -25.36
CA GLY A 213 6.52 -1.59 -25.21
C GLY A 213 7.12 -2.17 -23.92
N SER A 214 7.28 -1.36 -22.86
CA SER A 214 7.78 -1.76 -21.55
C SER A 214 6.73 -1.55 -20.47
N GLY A 215 6.68 -2.45 -19.49
CA GLY A 215 5.82 -2.42 -18.32
C GLY A 215 6.50 -1.76 -17.12
N HIS A 216 6.32 -2.35 -15.94
CA HIS A 216 6.86 -1.80 -14.69
C HIS A 216 8.37 -2.01 -14.54
N PHE A 217 8.92 -3.08 -15.10
CA PHE A 217 10.29 -3.53 -14.88
C PHE A 217 11.17 -3.12 -16.06
N VAL A 218 11.31 -1.81 -16.27
CA VAL A 218 11.94 -1.25 -17.47
C VAL A 218 13.35 -1.82 -17.76
N PRO A 219 14.26 -1.95 -16.76
CA PRO A 219 15.58 -2.52 -17.00
C PRO A 219 15.54 -3.99 -17.45
N GLU A 220 14.62 -4.78 -16.91
CA GLU A 220 14.48 -6.20 -17.23
C GLU A 220 13.74 -6.42 -18.56
N GLU A 221 12.71 -5.62 -18.85
CA GLU A 221 11.88 -5.77 -20.05
C GLU A 221 12.55 -5.21 -21.32
N ARG A 222 13.28 -4.09 -21.19
CA ARG A 222 13.89 -3.36 -22.31
C ARG A 222 15.30 -2.86 -21.95
N PRO A 223 16.25 -3.75 -21.66
CA PRO A 223 17.58 -3.38 -21.14
C PRO A 223 18.35 -2.43 -22.06
N ASN A 224 18.31 -2.67 -23.38
CA ASN A 224 19.02 -1.82 -24.35
C ASN A 224 18.42 -0.42 -24.42
N ALA A 225 17.09 -0.31 -24.55
CA ALA A 225 16.42 0.99 -24.62
C ALA A 225 16.56 1.77 -23.30
N PHE A 226 16.56 1.06 -22.16
CA PHE A 226 16.88 1.67 -20.87
C PHE A 226 18.33 2.20 -20.82
N ALA A 227 19.30 1.42 -21.30
CA ALA A 227 20.70 1.81 -21.35
C ALA A 227 20.94 3.00 -22.30
N ASP A 228 20.23 3.05 -23.43
CA ASP A 228 20.31 4.15 -24.40
C ASP A 228 19.85 5.49 -23.80
N GLU A 229 18.96 5.49 -22.81
CA GLU A 229 18.58 6.68 -22.05
C GLU A 229 19.55 6.96 -20.89
N LEU A 230 19.95 5.90 -20.16
CA LEU A 230 20.75 6.03 -18.94
C LEU A 230 22.20 6.44 -19.21
N LEU A 231 22.87 5.81 -20.19
CA LEU A 231 24.31 6.02 -20.41
C LEU A 231 24.64 7.44 -20.90
N PRO A 232 23.90 8.06 -21.83
CA PRO A 232 24.12 9.45 -22.21
C PRO A 232 23.87 10.41 -21.04
N PHE A 233 22.83 10.15 -20.23
CA PHE A 233 22.53 10.96 -19.05
C PHE A 233 23.67 10.94 -18.04
N LEU A 234 24.25 9.77 -17.75
CA LEU A 234 25.38 9.64 -16.83
C LEU A 234 26.69 10.22 -17.38
N SER A 235 26.86 10.22 -18.71
CA SER A 235 28.06 10.73 -19.37
C SER A 235 28.03 12.26 -19.60
N ALA A 236 26.87 12.90 -19.41
CA ALA A 236 26.72 14.32 -19.59
C ALA A 236 27.53 15.10 -18.53
N PRO A 237 28.34 16.11 -18.93
CA PRO A 237 29.06 16.93 -17.98
C PRO A 237 28.09 17.62 -17.01
N LEU A 238 28.34 17.50 -15.71
CA LEU A 238 27.59 18.26 -14.70
C LEU A 238 27.78 19.76 -14.97
N ARG A 239 26.77 20.41 -15.54
CA ARG A 239 26.76 21.87 -15.66
C ARG A 239 26.77 22.44 -14.24
N ARG A 240 27.91 23.02 -13.84
CA ARG A 240 28.03 23.77 -12.58
C ARG A 240 27.00 24.89 -12.61
N ALA A 241 26.12 24.92 -11.62
CA ALA A 241 25.28 26.10 -11.41
C ALA A 241 26.23 27.29 -11.21
N GLY A 242 26.05 28.35 -12.00
CA GLY A 242 26.86 29.56 -11.91
C GLY A 242 26.86 30.06 -10.48
N ARG A 243 28.06 30.37 -9.96
CA ARG A 243 28.18 31.13 -8.71
C ARG A 243 27.49 32.48 -8.94
N VAL A 244 26.44 32.77 -8.17
CA VAL A 244 25.99 34.13 -7.90
C VAL A 244 26.88 34.70 -6.81
#